data_AF-A0A2G6LUP1-F1
#
_entry.id   AF-A0A2G6LUP1-F1
#
_cell.length_a   1.000
_cell.length_b   1.000
_cell.length_c   1.000
_cell.angle_alpha   90.00
_cell.angle_beta   90.00
_cell.angle_gamma   90.00
#
_symmetry.space_group_name_H-M   'P 1'
#
loop_
_entity.id
_entity.type
_entity.pdbx_description
1 polymer ?
#
loop_
_entity_poly.entity_id
_entity_poly.type
_entity_poly.pdbx_seq_one_letter_code
_entity_poly.pdbx_strand_id
1 'polypeptide(L)'
;MLETNLVILGFLLWVMVFPVISPFMEELMPEIWQCSYRSLTGNPCPFCGLTGDMRKYISGVEFEPECPLFPLLFTALIAEIPVRLFFTVLSLKNRSKKLVLWDIALHSAGLALYCSQNDILLSLLF
;
A
#
# COMPACT_ATOMS: atom_id res chain seq x y z
N MET A 1 -20.18 -3.79 -0.35
CA MET A 1 -19.39 -2.65 -0.87
C MET A 1 -19.05 -1.66 0.23
N LEU A 2 -20.01 -1.03 0.92
CA LEU A 2 -19.70 -0.05 1.96
C LEU A 2 -18.76 -0.61 3.04
N GLU A 3 -19.11 -1.74 3.66
CA GLU A 3 -18.30 -2.39 4.70
C GLU A 3 -16.89 -2.73 4.20
N THR A 4 -16.79 -3.36 3.04
CA THR A 4 -15.51 -3.70 2.40
C THR A 4 -14.66 -2.45 2.15
N ASN A 5 -15.25 -1.36 1.65
CA ASN A 5 -14.52 -0.12 1.40
C ASN A 5 -14.03 0.52 2.72
N LEU A 6 -14.82 0.45 3.80
CA LEU A 6 -14.38 0.95 5.11
C LEU A 6 -13.22 0.13 5.67
N VAL A 7 -13.26 -1.19 5.54
CA VAL A 7 -12.15 -2.08 5.95
C VAL A 7 -10.88 -1.76 5.14
N ILE A 8 -11.00 -1.65 3.81
CA ILE A 8 -9.87 -1.31 2.95
C ILE A 8 -9.33 0.07 3.29
N LEU A 9 -10.20 1.08 3.44
CA LEU A 9 -9.79 2.44 3.80
C LEU A 9 -9.06 2.47 5.16
N GLY A 10 -9.60 1.76 6.16
CA GLY A 10 -8.95 1.61 7.46
C GLY A 10 -7.57 0.97 7.34
N PHE A 11 -7.43 -0.06 6.52
CA PHE A 11 -6.14 -0.70 6.25
C PHE A 11 -5.15 0.25 5.54
N LEU A 12 -5.58 1.01 4.53
CA LEU A 12 -4.71 1.97 3.82
C LEU A 12 -4.22 3.08 4.76
N LEU A 13 -5.11 3.61 5.60
CA LEU A 13 -4.75 4.60 6.61
C LEU A 13 -3.79 4.00 7.65
N TRP A 14 -4.01 2.76 8.06
CA TRP A 14 -3.09 2.05 8.95
C TRP A 14 -1.69 1.93 8.33
N VAL A 15 -1.59 1.55 7.05
CA VAL A 15 -0.32 1.47 6.32
C VAL A 15 0.38 2.84 6.25
N MET A 16 -0.37 3.94 6.10
CA MET A 16 0.19 5.30 6.11
C MET A 16 0.71 5.75 7.47
N VAL A 17 0.06 5.32 8.56
CA VAL A 17 0.44 5.67 9.93
C VAL A 17 1.56 4.77 10.45
N PHE A 18 1.64 3.52 9.98
CA PHE A 18 2.61 2.53 10.45
C PHE A 18 4.09 3.00 10.42
N PRO A 19 4.60 3.68 9.37
CA PRO A 19 5.96 4.25 9.35
C PRO A 19 6.27 5.22 10.50
N VAL A 20 5.25 5.89 11.03
CA VAL A 20 5.37 6.83 12.15
C VAL A 20 5.38 6.09 13.48
N ILE A 21 4.57 5.04 13.61
CA ILE A 21 4.46 4.23 14.85
C ILE A 21 5.62 3.25 15.00
N SER A 22 6.08 2.60 13.92
CA SER A 22 7.11 1.55 13.96
C SER A 22 8.36 1.91 14.76
N PRO A 23 9.01 3.08 14.57
CA PRO A 23 10.23 3.39 15.32
C PRO A 23 10.00 3.53 16.82
N PHE A 24 8.85 4.04 17.23
CA PHE A 24 8.50 4.13 18.66
C PHE A 24 8.30 2.75 19.28
N MET A 25 7.67 1.85 18.52
CA MET A 25 7.42 0.48 18.98
C MET A 25 8.68 -0.38 19.00
N GLU A 26 9.61 -0.16 18.06
CA GLU A 26 10.96 -0.76 18.07
C GLU A 26 11.75 -0.40 19.32
N GLU A 27 11.60 0.83 19.82
CA GLU A 27 12.24 1.27 21.07
C GLU A 27 11.54 0.70 22.31
N LEU A 28 10.20 0.66 22.31
CA LEU A 28 9.42 0.21 23.46
C LEU A 28 9.45 -1.31 23.66
N MET A 29 9.40 -2.08 22.56
CA MET A 29 9.32 -3.54 22.58
C MET A 29 10.26 -4.17 21.53
N PRO A 30 11.58 -4.01 21.68
CA PRO A 30 12.56 -4.44 20.68
C PRO A 30 12.58 -5.94 20.43
N GLU A 31 12.13 -6.78 21.36
CA GLU A 31 12.09 -8.24 21.17
C GLU A 31 10.91 -8.71 20.32
N ILE A 32 9.84 -7.92 20.27
CA ILE A 32 8.58 -8.28 19.59
C ILE A 32 8.46 -7.54 18.27
N TRP A 33 8.93 -6.29 18.22
CA TRP A 33 8.75 -5.37 17.10
C TRP A 33 9.93 -5.39 16.13
N GLN A 34 10.35 -6.58 15.71
CA GLN A 34 11.37 -6.75 14.68
C GLN A 34 10.75 -7.29 13.39
N CYS A 35 11.41 -7.01 12.25
CA CYS A 35 11.00 -7.60 10.98
C CYS A 35 11.15 -9.14 11.03
N SER A 36 10.03 -9.85 11.14
CA SER A 36 10.01 -11.32 11.21
C SER A 36 10.70 -11.97 10.02
N TYR A 37 10.53 -11.42 8.81
CA TYR A 37 11.18 -11.93 7.61
C TYR A 37 12.71 -11.88 7.75
N ARG A 38 13.26 -10.75 8.19
CA ARG A 38 14.71 -10.58 8.35
C ARG A 38 15.25 -11.47 9.46
N SER A 39 14.52 -11.59 10.57
CA SER A 39 14.87 -12.49 11.68
C SER A 39 14.93 -13.96 11.25
N LEU A 40 13.97 -14.40 10.43
CA LEU A 40 13.88 -15.79 9.97
C LEU A 40 14.85 -16.12 8.82
N THR A 41 15.04 -15.20 7.88
CA THR A 41 15.77 -15.48 6.62
C THR A 41 17.19 -14.92 6.60
N GLY A 42 17.53 -14.00 7.51
CA GLY A 42 18.79 -13.24 7.48
C GLY A 42 18.88 -12.21 6.34
N ASN A 43 17.93 -12.22 5.40
CA ASN A 43 17.92 -11.35 4.22
C ASN A 43 17.02 -10.13 4.44
N PRO A 44 17.28 -8.99 3.76
CA PRO A 44 16.30 -7.93 3.67
C PRO A 44 15.04 -8.50 3.00
N CYS A 45 13.86 -8.25 3.57
CA CYS A 45 12.60 -8.62 2.91
C CYS A 45 12.44 -7.93 1.54
N PRO A 46 11.65 -8.49 0.60
CA PRO A 46 11.43 -7.85 -0.71
C PRO A 46 10.70 -6.50 -0.58
N PHE A 47 10.05 -6.28 0.56
CA PHE A 47 9.47 -5.00 0.98
C PHE A 47 10.36 -4.30 2.03
N CYS A 48 11.63 -4.70 2.16
CA CYS A 48 12.56 -4.15 3.14
C CYS A 48 12.76 -2.71 2.78
N GLY A 49 12.63 -1.86 3.78
CA GLY A 49 12.68 -0.44 3.55
C GLY A 49 11.40 0.10 2.93
N LEU A 50 10.33 -0.63 2.57
CA LEU A 50 9.09 0.03 2.11
C LEU A 50 8.56 1.00 3.18
N THR A 51 8.44 0.53 4.43
CA THR A 51 8.09 1.36 5.58
C THR A 51 9.17 2.41 5.89
N GLY A 52 10.45 2.08 5.68
CA GLY A 52 11.58 2.99 5.93
C GLY A 52 11.67 4.13 4.91
N ASP A 53 11.54 3.82 3.64
CA ASP A 53 11.43 4.71 2.48
C ASP A 53 10.17 5.57 2.60
N MET A 54 9.03 5.00 2.98
CA MET A 54 7.84 5.78 3.32
C MET A 54 8.13 6.79 4.43
N ARG A 55 8.83 6.38 5.49
CA ARG A 55 9.21 7.28 6.59
C ARG A 55 10.14 8.39 6.11
N LYS A 56 11.20 8.07 5.35
CA LYS A 56 12.16 9.05 4.81
C LYS A 56 11.44 10.04 3.89
N TYR A 57 10.57 9.53 3.01
CA TYR A 57 9.75 10.32 2.10
C TYR A 57 8.78 11.26 2.84
N ILE A 58 8.03 10.74 3.82
CA ILE A 58 7.09 11.54 4.63
C ILE A 58 7.83 12.60 5.46
N SER A 59 9.04 12.28 5.91
CA SER A 59 9.89 13.20 6.69
C SER A 59 10.59 14.26 5.83
N GLY A 60 10.47 14.20 4.50
CA GLY A 60 11.08 15.15 3.57
C GLY A 60 12.61 15.05 3.51
N VAL A 61 13.17 13.90 3.87
CA VAL A 61 14.62 13.65 3.81
C VAL A 61 14.97 13.14 2.42
N GLU A 62 16.06 13.61 1.81
CA GLU A 62 16.57 13.02 0.57
C GLU A 62 17.06 11.60 0.82
N PHE A 63 16.63 10.65 -0.01
CA PHE A 63 17.04 9.25 0.08
C PHE A 63 16.96 8.53 -1.26
N GLU A 64 17.77 7.50 -1.41
CA GLU A 64 17.63 6.50 -2.47
C GLU A 64 16.74 5.37 -1.95
N PRO A 65 15.65 5.00 -2.65
CA PRO A 65 14.74 3.94 -2.22
C PRO A 65 15.46 2.60 -2.04
N GLU A 66 15.36 2.03 -0.85
CA GLU A 66 15.83 0.66 -0.58
C GLU A 66 14.93 -0.38 -1.27
N CYS A 67 13.63 -0.08 -1.38
CA CYS A 67 12.67 -0.88 -2.12
C CYS A 67 12.48 -0.32 -3.54
N PRO A 68 12.89 -1.04 -4.61
CA PRO A 68 12.71 -0.58 -5.99
C PRO A 68 11.26 -0.32 -6.38
N LEU A 69 10.32 -1.00 -5.72
CA LEU A 69 8.88 -0.85 -5.94
C LEU A 69 8.25 0.29 -5.13
N PHE A 70 9.01 0.97 -4.26
CA PHE A 70 8.49 2.03 -3.39
C PHE A 70 7.72 3.13 -4.15
N PRO A 71 8.26 3.75 -5.22
CA PRO A 71 7.58 4.85 -5.90
C PRO A 71 6.21 4.43 -6.45
N LEU A 72 6.16 3.22 -7.01
CA LEU A 72 4.94 2.64 -7.55
C LEU A 72 3.93 2.34 -6.45
N LEU A 73 4.32 1.57 -5.43
CA LEU A 73 3.44 1.15 -4.35
C LEU A 73 2.93 2.35 -3.55
N PHE A 74 3.79 3.34 -3.29
CA PHE A 74 3.40 4.57 -2.61
C PHE A 74 2.43 5.40 -3.43
N THR A 75 2.67 5.56 -4.75
CA THR A 75 1.75 6.29 -5.63
C THR A 75 0.40 5.59 -5.71
N ALA A 76 0.39 4.26 -5.85
CA ALA A 76 -0.84 3.47 -5.86
C ALA A 76 -1.61 3.61 -4.52
N LEU A 77 -0.91 3.55 -3.39
CA LEU A 77 -1.49 3.76 -2.06
C LEU A 77 -2.16 5.14 -1.92
N ILE A 78 -1.45 6.21 -2.32
CA ILE A 78 -1.98 7.58 -2.25
C ILE A 78 -3.16 7.78 -3.21
N ALA A 79 -3.12 7.19 -4.41
CA ALA A 79 -4.22 7.25 -5.37
C ALA A 79 -5.45 6.45 -4.94
N GLU A 80 -5.25 5.35 -4.20
CA GLU A 80 -6.32 4.47 -3.77
C GLU A 80 -7.20 5.11 -2.67
N ILE A 81 -6.61 5.89 -1.76
CA ILE A 81 -7.34 6.58 -0.68
C ILE A 81 -8.50 7.44 -1.21
N PRO A 82 -8.31 8.39 -2.14
CA PRO A 82 -9.41 9.20 -2.67
C PRO A 82 -10.42 8.38 -3.47
N VAL A 83 -10.00 7.32 -4.17
CA VAL A 83 -10.91 6.38 -4.85
C VAL A 83 -11.83 5.70 -3.84
N ARG A 84 -11.28 5.17 -2.75
CA ARG A 84 -12.06 4.52 -1.69
C ARG A 84 -12.97 5.50 -0.96
N LEU A 85 -12.53 6.73 -0.70
CA LEU A 85 -13.38 7.79 -0.15
C LEU A 85 -14.56 8.11 -1.09
N PHE A 86 -14.29 8.28 -2.38
CA PHE A 86 -15.33 8.54 -3.39
C PHE A 86 -16.38 7.42 -3.43
N PHE A 87 -15.96 6.16 -3.52
CA PHE A 87 -16.88 5.02 -3.53
C PHE A 87 -17.60 4.83 -2.18
N THR A 88 -16.99 5.20 -1.06
CA THR A 88 -17.63 5.19 0.26
C THR A 88 -18.78 6.20 0.30
N VAL A 89 -18.53 7.44 -0.09
CA VAL A 89 -19.56 8.50 -0.16
C VAL A 89 -20.70 8.10 -1.09
N LEU A 90 -20.38 7.57 -2.28
CA LEU A 90 -21.41 7.07 -3.20
C LEU A 90 -22.22 5.91 -2.61
N SER A 91 -21.56 4.99 -1.90
CA SER A 91 -22.21 3.84 -1.26
C SER A 91 -23.12 4.23 -0.10
N LEU A 92 -22.82 5.33 0.60
CA LEU A 92 -23.69 5.92 1.63
C LEU A 92 -24.99 6.48 1.00
N LYS A 93 -24.89 7.10 -0.17
CA LYS A 93 -26.03 7.69 -0.88
C LYS A 93 -26.85 6.67 -1.66
N ASN A 94 -26.21 5.65 -2.24
CA ASN A 94 -26.86 4.67 -3.11
C ASN A 94 -26.15 3.31 -3.04
N ARG A 95 -26.82 2.27 -2.53
CA ARG A 95 -26.27 0.91 -2.40
C ARG A 95 -26.40 0.09 -3.69
N SER A 96 -26.11 0.71 -4.84
CA SER A 96 -26.26 0.05 -6.15
C SER A 96 -25.14 -0.97 -6.41
N LYS A 97 -25.52 -2.15 -6.92
CA LYS A 97 -24.56 -3.16 -7.39
C LYS A 97 -23.67 -2.66 -8.55
N LYS A 98 -24.12 -1.62 -9.29
CA LYS A 98 -23.33 -1.01 -10.37
C LYS A 98 -22.02 -0.40 -9.87
N LEU A 99 -21.97 0.06 -8.62
CA LEU A 99 -20.74 0.60 -8.04
C LEU A 99 -19.65 -0.47 -7.95
N VAL A 100 -20.01 -1.73 -7.63
CA VAL A 100 -19.08 -2.87 -7.62
C VAL A 100 -18.47 -3.10 -9.00
N LEU A 101 -19.28 -3.01 -10.05
CA LEU A 101 -18.80 -3.19 -11.41
C LEU A 101 -17.84 -2.07 -11.82
N TRP A 102 -18.14 -0.81 -11.45
CA TRP A 102 -17.25 0.32 -11.69
C TRP A 102 -15.92 0.20 -10.95
N ASP A 103 -15.96 -0.27 -9.70
CA ASP A 103 -14.76 -0.52 -8.90
C ASP A 103 -13.86 -1.57 -9.56
N ILE A 104 -14.43 -2.71 -9.95
CA ILE A 104 -13.69 -3.76 -10.67
C ILE A 104 -13.13 -3.23 -12.00
N ALA A 105 -13.91 -2.48 -12.76
CA ALA A 105 -13.48 -1.93 -14.05
C ALA A 105 -12.30 -0.96 -13.89
N LEU A 106 -12.36 -0.07 -12.89
CA LEU A 106 -11.28 0.88 -12.59
C LEU A 106 -9.97 0.13 -12.25
N HIS A 107 -10.03 -0.85 -11.35
CA HIS A 107 -8.84 -1.61 -10.93
C HIS A 107 -8.29 -2.48 -12.05
N SER A 108 -9.17 -3.11 -12.85
CA SER A 108 -8.75 -3.92 -14.00
C SER A 108 -8.07 -3.06 -15.07
N ALA A 109 -8.59 -1.84 -15.33
CA ALA A 109 -7.97 -0.91 -16.26
C ALA A 109 -6.62 -0.40 -15.75
N GLY A 110 -6.51 -0.06 -14.46
CA GLY A 110 -5.24 0.33 -13.83
C GLY A 110 -4.20 -0.79 -13.92
N LEU A 111 -4.59 -2.03 -13.62
CA LEU A 111 -3.73 -3.20 -13.75
C LEU A 111 -3.28 -3.43 -15.19
N ALA A 112 -4.20 -3.33 -16.16
CA ALA A 112 -3.87 -3.51 -17.57
C ALA A 112 -2.88 -2.44 -18.07
N LEU A 113 -3.08 -1.17 -17.70
CA LEU A 113 -2.14 -0.08 -18.02
C LEU A 113 -0.77 -0.32 -17.40
N TYR A 114 -0.74 -0.76 -16.14
CA TYR A 114 0.49 -1.06 -15.44
C TYR A 114 1.27 -2.20 -16.10
N CYS A 115 0.60 -3.31 -16.43
CA CYS A 115 1.19 -4.44 -17.16
C CYS A 115 1.68 -4.03 -18.56
N SER A 116 1.00 -3.10 -19.23
CA SER A 116 1.42 -2.60 -20.54
C SER A 116 2.68 -1.73 -20.50
N GLN A 117 3.01 -1.12 -19.35
CA GLN A 117 4.19 -0.27 -19.19
C GLN A 117 5.38 -1.00 -18.58
N ASN A 118 5.16 -2.16 -17.94
CA ASN A 118 6.17 -2.89 -17.21
C ASN A 118 6.20 -4.35 -17.67
N ASP A 119 7.03 -4.64 -18.68
CA ASP A 119 7.34 -6.02 -19.12
C ASP A 119 7.94 -6.88 -17.99
N ILE A 120 8.44 -6.24 -16.93
CA ILE A 120 9.10 -6.87 -15.76
C ILE A 120 8.14 -7.77 -14.95
N LEU A 121 6.83 -7.52 -14.94
CA LEU A 121 5.90 -8.37 -14.19
C LEU A 121 5.70 -9.75 -14.84
N LEU A 122 5.82 -9.83 -16.17
CA LEU A 122 5.77 -11.10 -16.90
C LEU A 122 6.95 -12.00 -16.52
N SER A 123 8.12 -11.43 -16.25
CA SER A 123 9.33 -12.16 -15.81
C SER A 123 9.38 -12.50 -14.31
N LEU A 124 8.45 -12.00 -13.50
CA LEU A 124 8.32 -12.37 -12.08
C LEU A 124 7.15 -13.33 -11.83
N LEU A 125 6.25 -13.48 -12.80
CA LEU A 125 5.08 -14.37 -12.74
C LEU A 125 5.22 -15.61 -13.65
N PHE A 126 6.20 -15.65 -14.55
CA PHE A 126 6.60 -16.78 -15.39
C PHE A 126 8.14 -16.90 -15.41
#